data_AF-A0A1M6K2X9-F1
#
_entry.id   AF-A0A1M6K2X9-F1
#
_cell.length_a   1.000
_cell.length_b   1.000
_cell.length_c   1.000
_cell.angle_alpha   90.00
_cell.angle_beta   90.00
_cell.angle_gamma   90.00
#
_symmetry.space_group_name_H-M   'P 1'
#
loop_
_entity.id
_entity.type
_entity.pdbx_description
1 polymer ?
#
loop_
_entity_poly.entity_id
_entity_poly.type
_entity_poly.pdbx_seq_one_letter_code
_entity_poly.pdbx_strand_id
1 'polypeptide(L)'
;MKKLLFIFFALIGFTAFAQRNIGPKEIPANKPIELTKGKFFVDGEQYSSYDIKNHLKNNNLEAYNLYKKSKTKSSLGGFALGLGCGLIAGDAVKALVSDEDYPGPFTYVGAGLVAVSIPILSGRTKKMEQSIETYNSTLSKEKTLGFNFDVNIITNKNGIGLNVTF
;
A
#
# COMPACT_ATOMS: atom_id res chain seq x y z
N MET A 1 -34.44 -36.84 8.32
CA MET A 1 -33.23 -36.60 9.14
C MET A 1 -32.07 -35.99 8.34
N LYS A 2 -31.71 -36.48 7.14
CA LYS A 2 -30.59 -35.94 6.35
C LYS A 2 -30.71 -34.46 5.93
N LYS A 3 -31.92 -33.95 5.67
CA LYS A 3 -32.15 -32.53 5.31
C LYS A 3 -32.00 -31.55 6.49
N LEU A 4 -32.22 -32.02 7.72
CA LEU A 4 -32.07 -31.21 8.94
C LEU A 4 -30.59 -31.00 9.31
N LEU A 5 -29.76 -32.00 9.01
CA LEU A 5 -28.31 -32.00 9.27
C LEU A 5 -27.56 -31.03 8.34
N PHE A 6 -28.04 -30.85 7.11
CA PHE A 6 -27.51 -29.86 6.16
C PHE A 6 -27.76 -28.41 6.60
N ILE A 7 -28.92 -28.13 7.21
CA ILE A 7 -29.27 -26.80 7.72
C ILE A 7 -28.39 -26.44 8.94
N PHE A 8 -28.08 -27.42 9.79
CA PHE A 8 -27.16 -27.22 10.92
C PHE A 8 -25.73 -26.91 10.48
N PHE A 9 -25.22 -27.57 9.43
CA PHE A 9 -23.90 -27.26 8.87
C PHE A 9 -23.83 -25.86 8.24
N ALA A 10 -24.92 -25.42 7.60
CA ALA A 10 -25.03 -24.06 7.04
C ALA A 10 -25.05 -22.97 8.12
N LEU A 11 -25.65 -23.24 9.29
CA LEU A 11 -25.72 -22.29 10.42
C LEU A 11 -24.38 -22.16 11.18
N ILE A 12 -23.64 -23.25 11.37
CA ILE A 12 -22.33 -23.23 12.05
C ILE A 12 -21.26 -22.54 11.18
N GLY A 13 -21.35 -22.67 9.85
CA GLY A 13 -20.44 -21.99 8.92
C GLY A 13 -20.56 -20.46 8.94
N PHE A 14 -21.75 -19.92 9.23
CA PHE A 14 -21.99 -18.48 9.21
C PHE A 14 -21.50 -17.77 10.50
N THR A 15 -21.58 -18.43 11.65
CA THR A 15 -21.12 -17.84 12.93
C THR A 15 -19.60 -17.79 13.05
N ALA A 16 -18.87 -18.70 12.41
CA ALA A 16 -17.40 -18.70 12.42
C ALA A 16 -16.79 -17.53 11.64
N PHE A 17 -17.52 -16.97 10.66
CA PHE A 17 -17.08 -15.77 9.93
C PHE A 17 -17.37 -14.46 10.69
N ALA A 18 -18.35 -14.47 11.59
CA ALA A 18 -18.85 -13.27 12.27
C ALA A 18 -18.00 -12.80 13.47
N GLN A 19 -17.06 -13.62 13.97
CA GLN A 19 -16.29 -13.32 15.19
C GLN A 19 -14.87 -12.77 14.97
N ARG A 20 -14.49 -12.45 13.73
CA ARG A 20 -13.22 -11.74 13.51
C ARG A 20 -13.43 -10.28 13.87
N ASN A 21 -12.77 -9.80 14.92
CA ASN A 21 -12.78 -8.39 15.29
C ASN A 21 -12.18 -7.58 14.12
N ILE A 22 -13.03 -6.92 13.32
CA ILE A 22 -12.66 -6.19 12.08
C ILE A 22 -12.37 -4.71 12.38
N GLY A 23 -12.20 -4.35 13.65
CA GLY A 23 -11.79 -3.01 14.05
C GLY A 23 -10.37 -2.69 13.58
N PRO A 24 -10.07 -1.42 13.26
CA PRO A 24 -8.69 -0.99 13.03
C PRO A 24 -7.83 -1.39 14.21
N LYS A 25 -6.74 -2.10 13.94
CA LYS A 25 -5.80 -2.45 14.98
C LYS A 25 -4.81 -1.30 15.12
N GLU A 26 -4.74 -0.72 16.31
CA GLU A 26 -3.81 0.35 16.58
C GLU A 26 -2.37 -0.17 16.58
N ILE A 27 -1.50 0.53 15.87
CA ILE A 27 -0.06 0.26 15.84
C ILE A 27 0.56 1.02 17.00
N PRO A 28 1.37 0.37 17.86
CA PRO A 28 2.05 1.06 18.95
C PRO A 28 2.90 2.21 18.40
N ALA A 29 2.77 3.38 19.03
CA ALA A 29 3.59 4.53 18.68
C ALA A 29 5.07 4.23 18.93
N ASN A 30 5.92 4.86 18.15
CA ASN A 30 7.37 4.79 18.27
C ASN A 30 8.02 3.41 18.08
N LYS A 31 7.35 2.51 17.37
CA LYS A 31 7.89 1.19 17.01
C LYS A 31 8.20 1.10 15.51
N PRO A 32 9.35 0.50 15.13
CA PRO A 32 9.68 0.33 13.72
C PRO A 32 8.72 -0.64 13.06
N ILE A 33 8.40 -0.37 11.80
CA ILE A 33 7.61 -1.26 10.95
C ILE A 33 8.57 -2.09 10.10
N GLU A 34 8.40 -3.41 10.13
CA GLU A 34 9.12 -4.34 9.29
C GLU A 34 8.28 -4.73 8.07
N LEU A 35 8.88 -4.67 6.88
CA LEU A 35 8.24 -5.08 5.63
C LEU A 35 8.82 -6.42 5.18
N THR A 36 8.06 -7.50 5.35
CA THR A 36 8.48 -8.85 4.93
C THR A 36 7.51 -9.39 3.89
N LYS A 37 8.01 -9.63 2.67
CA LYS A 37 7.21 -10.19 1.54
C LYS A 37 5.89 -9.44 1.30
N GLY A 38 5.89 -8.11 1.46
CA GLY A 38 4.70 -7.27 1.27
C GLY A 38 3.71 -7.27 2.44
N LYS A 39 4.04 -7.92 3.56
CA LYS A 39 3.30 -7.87 4.82
C LYS A 39 4.03 -6.95 5.80
N PHE A 40 3.26 -6.29 6.66
CA PHE A 40 3.78 -5.38 7.67
C PHE A 40 3.76 -6.06 9.02
N PHE A 41 4.87 -5.97 9.75
CA PHE A 41 5.02 -6.49 11.09
C PHE A 41 5.50 -5.40 12.03
N VAL A 42 5.00 -5.39 13.26
CA VAL A 42 5.49 -4.55 14.36
C VAL A 42 5.57 -5.45 15.58
N ASP A 43 6.74 -5.53 16.20
CA ASP A 43 7.03 -6.46 17.32
C ASP A 43 6.58 -7.91 17.04
N GLY A 44 6.77 -8.38 15.79
CA GLY A 44 6.40 -9.74 15.36
C GLY A 44 4.91 -9.94 15.03
N GLU A 45 4.05 -8.96 15.28
CA GLU A 45 2.63 -9.07 14.97
C GLU A 45 2.29 -8.47 13.61
N GLN A 46 1.45 -9.16 12.83
CA GLN A 46 1.09 -8.71 11.49
C GLN A 46 0.01 -7.61 11.54
N TYR A 47 0.23 -6.53 10.79
CA TYR A 47 -0.74 -5.45 10.60
C TYR A 47 -1.26 -5.39 9.17
N SER A 48 -2.51 -4.93 9.02
CA SER A 48 -3.11 -4.82 7.70
C SER A 48 -2.60 -3.58 6.96
N SER A 49 -2.77 -3.57 5.63
CA SER A 49 -2.52 -2.37 4.81
C SER A 49 -3.37 -1.17 5.23
N TYR A 50 -4.53 -1.39 5.86
CA TYR A 50 -5.40 -0.34 6.34
C TYR A 50 -4.87 0.30 7.62
N ASP A 51 -4.46 -0.53 8.59
CA ASP A 51 -3.88 -0.07 9.85
C ASP A 51 -2.62 0.76 9.59
N ILE A 52 -1.72 0.25 8.75
CA ILE A 52 -0.48 0.93 8.35
C ILE A 52 -0.78 2.25 7.64
N LYS A 53 -1.78 2.27 6.74
CA LYS A 53 -2.17 3.49 6.05
C LYS A 53 -2.63 4.57 7.03
N ASN A 54 -3.49 4.21 7.98
CA ASN A 54 -4.00 5.15 8.97
C ASN A 54 -2.89 5.62 9.91
N HIS A 55 -2.03 4.71 10.35
CA HIS A 55 -0.88 5.01 11.19
C HIS A 55 0.08 5.99 10.51
N LEU A 56 0.46 5.73 9.25
CA LEU A 56 1.33 6.64 8.49
C LEU A 56 0.65 8.00 8.28
N LYS A 57 -0.65 8.02 7.96
CA LYS A 57 -1.40 9.27 7.78
C LYS A 57 -1.33 10.18 9.01
N ASN A 58 -1.40 9.59 10.21
CA ASN A 58 -1.44 10.33 11.46
C ASN A 58 -0.04 10.70 11.99
N ASN A 59 0.99 9.90 11.69
CA ASN A 59 2.33 10.08 12.28
C ASN A 59 3.38 10.64 11.31
N ASN A 60 3.24 10.42 9.99
CA ASN A 60 4.22 10.89 9.01
C ASN A 60 3.59 11.08 7.60
N LEU A 61 3.30 12.34 7.25
CA LEU A 61 2.65 12.70 6.00
C LEU A 61 3.50 12.35 4.75
N GLU A 62 4.82 12.45 4.84
CA GLU A 62 5.73 12.11 3.75
C GLU A 62 5.69 10.60 3.45
N ALA A 63 5.83 9.78 4.49
CA ALA A 63 5.69 8.33 4.40
C ALA A 63 4.30 7.94 3.85
N TYR A 64 3.24 8.58 4.33
CA TYR A 64 1.87 8.36 3.82
C TYR A 64 1.76 8.66 2.31
N ASN A 65 2.39 9.73 1.82
CA ASN A 65 2.37 10.07 0.41
C ASN A 65 3.14 9.05 -0.45
N LEU A 66 4.28 8.55 0.03
CA LEU A 66 5.02 7.46 -0.61
C LEU A 66 4.21 6.17 -0.64
N TYR A 67 3.54 5.83 0.48
CA TYR A 67 2.62 4.70 0.57
C TYR A 67 1.50 4.80 -0.48
N LYS A 68 0.83 5.96 -0.59
CA LYS A 68 -0.19 6.19 -1.62
C LYS A 68 0.36 6.01 -3.04
N LYS A 69 1.53 6.59 -3.33
CA LYS A 69 2.19 6.45 -4.65
C LYS A 69 2.46 4.97 -4.97
N SER A 70 2.85 4.17 -3.98
CA SER A 70 3.03 2.73 -4.16
C SER A 70 1.70 2.04 -4.55
N LYS A 71 0.58 2.37 -3.88
CA LYS A 71 -0.73 1.78 -4.18
C LYS A 71 -1.23 2.18 -5.57
N THR A 72 -1.02 3.43 -5.98
CA THR A 72 -1.32 3.87 -7.34
C THR A 72 -0.53 3.08 -8.38
N LYS A 73 0.78 2.89 -8.18
CA LYS A 73 1.59 2.05 -9.06
C LYS A 73 1.13 0.58 -9.07
N SER A 74 0.69 0.06 -7.93
CA SER A 74 0.10 -1.28 -7.86
C SER A 74 -1.15 -1.41 -8.72
N SER A 75 -2.04 -0.42 -8.65
CA SER A 75 -3.28 -0.41 -9.42
C SER A 75 -3.00 -0.29 -10.91
N LEU A 76 -2.14 0.65 -11.31
CA LEU A 76 -1.80 0.88 -12.71
C LEU A 76 -1.05 -0.31 -13.32
N GLY A 77 -0.04 -0.82 -12.62
CA GLY A 77 0.74 -1.96 -13.08
C GLY A 77 -0.09 -3.25 -13.10
N GLY A 78 -0.92 -3.48 -12.08
CA GLY A 78 -1.83 -4.63 -12.03
C GLY A 78 -2.89 -4.58 -13.13
N PHE A 79 -3.44 -3.38 -13.39
CA PHE A 79 -4.37 -3.17 -14.50
C PHE A 79 -3.70 -3.42 -15.86
N ALA A 80 -2.52 -2.86 -16.11
CA ALA A 80 -1.79 -3.09 -17.36
C ALA A 80 -1.44 -4.56 -17.57
N LEU A 81 -1.00 -5.26 -16.52
CA LEU A 81 -0.73 -6.70 -16.56
C LEU A 81 -2.01 -7.50 -16.85
N GLY A 82 -3.08 -7.24 -16.12
CA GLY A 82 -4.37 -7.92 -16.28
C GLY A 82 -4.97 -7.69 -17.67
N LEU A 83 -4.97 -6.45 -18.15
CA LEU A 83 -5.42 -6.09 -19.49
C LEU A 83 -4.54 -6.73 -20.56
N GLY A 84 -3.21 -6.70 -20.40
CA GLY A 84 -2.28 -7.31 -21.34
C GLY A 84 -2.50 -8.82 -21.48
N CYS A 85 -2.59 -9.54 -20.37
CA CYS A 85 -2.92 -10.96 -20.37
C CYS A 85 -4.32 -11.22 -20.96
N GLY A 86 -5.31 -10.38 -20.64
CA GLY A 86 -6.66 -10.48 -21.17
C GLY A 86 -6.73 -10.30 -22.69
N LEU A 87 -5.94 -9.39 -23.26
CA LEU A 87 -5.84 -9.19 -24.70
C LEU A 87 -5.19 -10.40 -25.40
N ILE A 88 -4.10 -10.94 -24.85
CA ILE A 88 -3.43 -12.13 -25.41
C ILE A 88 -4.39 -13.33 -25.39
N ALA A 89 -5.02 -13.60 -24.24
CA ALA A 89 -5.97 -14.70 -24.11
C ALA A 89 -7.21 -14.50 -25.00
N GLY A 90 -7.72 -13.27 -25.09
CA GLY A 90 -8.84 -12.93 -25.96
C GLY A 90 -8.52 -13.12 -27.43
N ASP A 91 -7.32 -12.74 -27.87
CA ASP A 91 -6.86 -12.94 -29.26
C ASP A 91 -6.71 -14.43 -29.59
N ALA A 92 -6.18 -15.23 -28.65
CA ALA A 92 -6.11 -16.68 -28.81
C ALA A 92 -7.50 -17.33 -28.92
N VAL A 93 -8.46 -16.91 -28.08
CA VAL A 93 -9.85 -17.40 -28.17
C VAL A 93 -10.50 -16.98 -29.49
N LYS A 94 -10.27 -15.74 -29.93
CA LYS A 94 -10.80 -15.22 -31.20
C LYS A 94 -10.25 -16.03 -32.38
N ALA A 95 -8.95 -16.27 -32.42
CA ALA A 95 -8.31 -17.10 -33.45
C ALA A 95 -8.91 -18.52 -33.50
N LEU A 96 -9.14 -19.14 -32.33
CA LEU A 96 -9.73 -20.48 -32.25
C LEU A 96 -11.21 -20.54 -32.67
N VAL A 97 -12.00 -19.48 -32.45
CA VAL A 97 -13.43 -19.46 -32.75
C VAL A 97 -13.73 -18.95 -34.15
N SER A 98 -12.87 -18.09 -34.69
CA SER A 98 -13.07 -17.41 -35.97
C SER A 98 -12.16 -17.91 -37.09
N ASP A 99 -11.39 -18.98 -36.87
CA ASP A 99 -10.37 -19.50 -37.81
C ASP A 99 -9.43 -18.40 -38.33
N GLU A 100 -9.10 -17.44 -37.45
CA GLU A 100 -8.15 -16.36 -37.75
C GLU A 100 -6.73 -16.74 -37.33
N ASP A 101 -5.73 -16.14 -37.97
CA ASP A 101 -4.32 -16.38 -37.66
C ASP A 101 -3.94 -15.85 -36.26
N TYR A 102 -3.23 -16.69 -35.51
CA TYR A 102 -2.58 -16.34 -34.25
C TYR A 102 -1.05 -16.43 -34.40
N PRO A 103 -0.27 -15.46 -33.90
CA PRO A 103 -0.65 -14.31 -33.08
C PRO A 103 -1.16 -13.10 -33.89
N GLY A 104 -2.28 -12.53 -33.44
CA GLY A 104 -2.88 -11.33 -34.02
C GLY A 104 -2.42 -10.01 -33.37
N PRO A 105 -2.96 -8.85 -33.83
CA PRO A 105 -2.59 -7.53 -33.31
C PRO A 105 -2.79 -7.38 -31.80
N PHE A 106 -3.84 -8.00 -31.23
CA PHE A 106 -4.13 -7.91 -29.80
C PHE A 106 -3.10 -8.65 -28.95
N THR A 107 -2.52 -9.73 -29.45
CA THR A 107 -1.40 -10.43 -28.79
C THR A 107 -0.18 -9.53 -28.66
N TYR A 108 0.19 -8.80 -29.72
CA TYR A 108 1.33 -7.87 -29.68
C TYR A 108 1.09 -6.69 -28.74
N VAL A 109 -0.11 -6.09 -28.78
CA VAL A 109 -0.48 -5.02 -27.85
C VAL A 109 -0.48 -5.53 -26.40
N GLY A 110 -1.05 -6.72 -26.18
CA GLY A 110 -1.09 -7.35 -24.87
C GLY A 110 0.31 -7.64 -24.33
N ALA A 111 1.21 -8.17 -25.16
CA ALA A 111 2.61 -8.41 -24.80
C ALA A 111 3.34 -7.11 -24.43
N GLY A 112 3.10 -6.02 -25.17
CA GLY A 112 3.63 -4.70 -24.85
C GLY A 112 3.16 -4.18 -23.49
N LEU A 113 1.86 -4.34 -23.18
CA LEU A 113 1.31 -3.94 -21.87
C LEU A 113 1.89 -4.77 -20.72
N VAL A 114 2.06 -6.08 -20.91
CA VAL A 114 2.72 -6.95 -19.93
C VAL A 114 4.15 -6.47 -19.68
N ALA A 115 4.91 -6.17 -20.74
CA ALA A 115 6.28 -5.67 -20.61
C ALA A 115 6.35 -4.35 -19.82
N VAL A 116 5.47 -3.40 -20.11
CA VAL A 116 5.40 -2.10 -19.40
C VAL A 116 4.93 -2.25 -17.94
N SER A 117 4.13 -3.27 -17.63
CA SER A 117 3.64 -3.52 -16.27
C SER A 117 4.76 -3.87 -15.29
N ILE A 118 5.82 -4.56 -15.74
CA ILE A 118 6.94 -5.04 -14.92
C ILE A 118 7.67 -3.89 -14.21
N PRO A 119 8.21 -2.86 -14.91
CA PRO A 119 8.89 -1.76 -14.24
C PRO A 119 7.94 -0.93 -13.36
N ILE A 120 6.65 -0.84 -13.70
CA ILE A 120 5.65 -0.14 -12.87
C ILE A 120 5.46 -0.88 -11.53
N LEU A 121 5.30 -2.20 -11.57
CA LEU A 121 5.13 -3.06 -10.39
C LEU A 121 6.42 -3.16 -9.56
N SER A 122 7.59 -3.16 -10.19
CA SER A 122 8.87 -3.04 -9.49
C SER A 122 8.97 -1.71 -8.75
N GLY A 123 8.58 -0.61 -9.41
CA GLY A 123 8.53 0.72 -8.80
C GLY A 123 7.54 0.84 -7.64
N ARG A 124 6.49 0.01 -7.58
CA ARG A 124 5.60 -0.09 -6.41
C ARG A 124 6.36 -0.58 -5.19
N THR A 125 7.12 -1.67 -5.31
CA THR A 125 7.86 -2.26 -4.18
C THR A 125 8.85 -1.26 -3.62
N LYS A 126 9.63 -0.61 -4.49
CA LYS A 126 10.56 0.46 -4.09
C LYS A 126 9.88 1.60 -3.34
N LYS A 127 8.70 2.05 -3.78
CA LYS A 127 7.96 3.12 -3.09
C LYS A 127 7.36 2.68 -1.75
N MET A 128 7.02 1.41 -1.62
CA MET A 128 6.56 0.84 -0.35
C MET A 128 7.71 0.79 0.66
N GLU A 129 8.86 0.28 0.25
CA GLU A 129 10.06 0.23 1.10
C GLU A 129 10.48 1.64 1.54
N GLN A 130 10.57 2.58 0.60
CA GLN A 130 10.86 3.99 0.91
C GLN A 130 9.86 4.59 1.92
N SER A 131 8.57 4.27 1.80
CA SER A 131 7.57 4.74 2.77
C SER A 131 7.86 4.25 4.19
N ILE A 132 8.22 2.98 4.34
CA ILE A 132 8.48 2.38 5.65
C ILE A 132 9.83 2.87 6.20
N GLU A 133 10.84 2.98 5.35
CA GLU A 133 12.14 3.55 5.70
C GLU A 133 12.01 5.01 6.16
N THR A 134 11.27 5.86 5.45
CA THR A 134 11.01 7.26 5.85
C THR A 134 10.37 7.31 7.24
N TYR A 135 9.38 6.48 7.52
CA TYR A 135 8.76 6.40 8.85
C TYR A 135 9.76 5.92 9.92
N ASN A 136 10.48 4.83 9.67
CA ASN A 136 11.46 4.29 10.63
C ASN A 136 12.62 5.27 10.87
N SER A 137 13.00 6.07 9.86
CA SER A 137 14.02 7.11 10.00
C SER A 137 13.58 8.24 10.93
N THR A 138 12.28 8.54 11.01
CA THR A 138 11.76 9.54 11.95
C THR A 138 11.84 9.05 13.40
N LEU A 139 11.72 7.74 13.64
CA LEU A 139 11.92 7.14 14.97
C LEU A 139 13.36 7.28 15.47
N SER A 140 14.33 7.05 14.59
CA SER A 140 15.76 7.20 14.92
C SER A 140 16.16 8.65 15.16
N LYS A 141 15.45 9.60 14.54
CA LYS A 141 15.67 11.05 14.70
C LYS A 141 15.06 11.63 15.97
N GLU A 142 14.22 10.89 16.71
CA GLU A 142 13.66 11.35 17.99
C GLU A 142 14.71 11.53 19.11
N LYS A 143 16.00 11.23 18.88
CA LYS A 143 17.08 11.72 19.76
C LYS A 143 17.37 13.23 19.62
N THR A 144 16.71 13.93 18.70
CA THR A 144 16.76 15.40 18.62
C THR A 144 15.34 15.93 18.49
N LEU A 145 14.82 16.53 19.58
CA LEU A 145 13.51 17.17 19.66
C LEU A 145 13.25 18.07 18.43
N GLY A 146 12.45 17.57 17.50
CA GLY A 146 12.14 18.20 16.21
C GLY A 146 11.09 19.29 16.30
N PHE A 147 11.20 20.19 17.28
CA PHE A 147 10.58 21.51 17.16
C PHE A 147 11.57 22.42 16.44
N ASN A 148 11.48 22.52 15.12
CA ASN A 148 12.18 23.57 14.36
C ASN A 148 11.46 24.91 14.61
N PHE A 149 11.55 25.44 15.82
CA PHE A 149 11.29 26.86 16.04
C PHE A 149 12.59 27.59 15.73
N ASP A 150 12.62 28.30 14.61
CA ASP A 150 13.70 29.25 14.33
C ASP A 150 13.45 30.51 15.17
N VAL A 151 13.89 30.48 16.42
CA VAL A 151 13.73 31.60 17.36
C VAL A 151 14.86 32.58 17.14
N ASN A 152 14.60 33.60 16.35
CA ASN A 152 15.54 34.67 16.11
C ASN A 152 15.33 35.77 17.17
N ILE A 153 16.35 36.01 17.99
CA ILE A 153 16.38 37.12 18.96
C ILE A 153 16.74 38.38 18.19
N ILE A 154 15.79 39.30 18.09
CA ILE A 154 15.98 40.58 17.39
C ILE A 154 16.09 41.67 18.45
N THR A 155 17.19 42.40 18.44
CA THR A 155 17.41 43.54 19.34
C THR A 155 17.39 44.83 18.52
N ASN A 156 16.52 45.78 18.87
CA ASN A 156 16.50 47.14 18.31
C ASN A 156 16.67 48.17 19.44
N LYS A 157 16.94 49.44 19.11
CA LYS A 157 17.07 50.56 20.05
C LYS A 157 15.89 50.72 21.01
N ASN A 158 14.71 50.18 20.66
CA ASN A 158 13.48 50.24 21.45
C ASN A 158 13.18 48.94 22.25
N GLY A 159 14.06 47.92 22.25
CA GLY A 159 13.89 46.71 23.07
C GLY A 159 14.36 45.40 22.42
N ILE A 160 14.18 44.31 23.16
CA ILE A 160 14.48 42.93 22.74
C ILE A 160 13.14 42.24 22.40
N GLY A 161 13.03 41.66 21.21
CA GLY A 161 11.88 40.90 20.76
C GLY A 161 12.26 39.50 20.28
N LEU A 162 11.35 38.55 20.45
CA LEU A 162 11.47 37.19 19.92
C LEU A 162 10.63 37.08 18.66
N ASN A 163 11.26 36.73 17.54
CA ASN A 163 10.54 36.37 16.32
C ASN A 163 10.45 34.85 16.24
N VAL A 164 9.22 34.34 16.16
CA VAL A 164 8.93 32.92 15.94
C VAL A 164 8.28 32.81 14.56
N THR A 165 8.97 32.15 13.63
CA THR A 165 8.46 31.83 12.30
C THR A 165 7.99 30.38 12.27
N PHE A 166 6.80 30.13 11.70
CA PHE A 166 6.17 28.81 11.58
C PHE A 166 6.24 28.31 10.14
#